data_AF-A0A4Y8I6N3-F1
#
_entry.id   AF-A0A4Y8I6N3-F1
#
_cell.length_a   1.000
_cell.length_b   1.000
_cell.length_c   1.000
_cell.angle_alpha   90.00
_cell.angle_beta   90.00
_cell.angle_gamma   90.00
#
_symmetry.space_group_name_H-M   'P 1'
#
loop_
_entity.id
_entity.type
_entity.pdbx_description
1 polymer ?
#
loop_
_entity_poly.entity_id
_entity_poly.type
_entity_poly.pdbx_seq_one_letter_code
_entity_poly.pdbx_strand_id
1 'polypeptide(L)'
;MSNSESHAINDDITFGEGRFHDLSEEEFERRLSDAAKQNISNDELDIFWRTEIYGRDVMRRTLMLDKWVKDKFSEANIAMIHFIKYVLKMKEDNIYQQIGYSKFEDWIQNHGISMSTVNNWQKIYEVFIKCHGFTPEELSMYDIKKLNIILPLAEMETVTKERVEELFELILFMGESDLRLSVKEEIALTLSEVANNSQN
;
A
#
# COMPACT_ATOMS: atom_id res chain seq x y z
N MET A 1 -37.86 1.02 -30.47
CA MET A 1 -37.40 -0.36 -30.60
C MET A 1 -35.91 -0.37 -30.36
N SER A 2 -35.50 -1.15 -29.37
CA SER A 2 -34.14 -1.34 -28.89
C SER A 2 -33.28 -2.05 -29.94
N ASN A 3 -31.96 -1.82 -29.91
CA ASN A 3 -30.99 -2.91 -30.05
C ASN A 3 -29.67 -2.49 -29.39
N SER A 4 -29.51 -2.96 -28.16
CA SER A 4 -28.28 -3.08 -27.40
C SER A 4 -27.47 -4.27 -27.95
N GLU A 5 -26.28 -4.03 -28.49
CA GLU A 5 -25.33 -5.10 -28.78
C GLU A 5 -24.55 -5.44 -27.52
N SER A 6 -25.01 -6.50 -26.86
CA SER A 6 -24.26 -7.22 -25.83
C SER A 6 -23.13 -7.99 -26.49
N HIS A 7 -21.88 -7.69 -26.15
CA HIS A 7 -20.78 -8.61 -26.40
C HIS A 7 -20.89 -9.78 -25.42
N ALA A 8 -21.47 -10.87 -25.92
CA ALA A 8 -21.35 -12.19 -25.35
C ALA A 8 -19.87 -12.60 -25.41
N ILE A 9 -19.24 -12.69 -24.26
CA ILE A 9 -17.98 -13.41 -24.09
C ILE A 9 -18.35 -14.89 -24.23
N ASN A 10 -17.83 -15.54 -25.26
CA ASN A 10 -18.01 -16.96 -25.50
C ASN A 10 -17.50 -17.78 -24.31
N ASP A 11 -18.43 -18.36 -23.58
CA ASP A 11 -18.23 -19.53 -22.74
C ASP A 11 -18.00 -20.74 -23.67
N ASP A 12 -16.73 -21.11 -23.88
CA ASP A 12 -16.35 -22.49 -24.19
C ASP A 12 -14.83 -22.64 -24.05
N ILE A 13 -14.38 -22.89 -22.81
CA ILE A 13 -13.08 -23.51 -22.54
C ILE A 13 -13.37 -24.80 -21.80
N THR A 14 -13.36 -25.90 -22.55
CA THR A 14 -13.44 -27.26 -22.04
C THR A 14 -12.37 -27.52 -20.98
N PHE A 15 -12.84 -27.94 -19.81
CA PHE A 15 -12.07 -28.22 -18.61
C PHE A 15 -11.12 -29.42 -18.80
N GLY A 16 -9.83 -29.17 -18.72
CA GLY A 16 -8.85 -30.21 -18.41
C GLY A 16 -8.94 -30.53 -16.93
N GLU A 17 -9.42 -31.73 -16.61
CA GLU A 17 -9.53 -32.26 -15.24
C GLU A 17 -8.19 -32.12 -14.48
N GLY A 18 -8.23 -31.40 -13.36
CA GLY A 18 -7.15 -31.37 -12.38
C GLY A 18 -7.02 -32.74 -11.71
N ARG A 19 -6.00 -33.50 -12.09
CA ARG A 19 -5.70 -34.81 -11.48
C ARG A 19 -4.75 -34.71 -10.28
N PHE A 20 -5.11 -34.04 -9.19
CA PHE A 20 -4.28 -34.12 -7.96
C PHE A 20 -5.07 -34.02 -6.63
N HIS A 21 -6.40 -34.20 -6.65
CA HIS A 21 -7.17 -34.31 -5.40
C HIS A 21 -6.97 -35.63 -4.63
N ASP A 22 -6.09 -36.53 -5.09
CA ASP A 22 -5.94 -37.91 -4.57
C ASP A 22 -4.52 -38.27 -4.10
N LEU A 23 -3.77 -37.34 -3.48
CA LEU A 23 -2.52 -37.72 -2.80
C LEU A 23 -2.85 -38.24 -1.39
N SER A 24 -2.50 -39.49 -1.10
CA SER A 24 -2.59 -40.03 0.26
C SER A 24 -1.56 -39.34 1.18
N GLU A 25 -1.86 -39.31 2.47
CA GLU A 25 -1.01 -38.69 3.50
C GLU A 25 0.42 -39.26 3.50
N GLU A 26 0.58 -40.55 3.19
CA GLU A 26 1.88 -41.21 3.02
C GLU A 26 2.66 -40.72 1.80
N GLU A 27 1.98 -40.41 0.68
CA GLU A 27 2.63 -39.91 -0.54
C GLU A 27 3.08 -38.45 -0.37
N PHE A 28 2.35 -37.68 0.45
CA PHE A 28 2.70 -36.31 0.83
C PHE A 28 3.92 -36.28 1.77
N GLU A 29 3.92 -37.09 2.83
CA GLU A 29 5.05 -37.25 3.77
C GLU A 29 6.34 -37.70 3.08
N ARG A 30 6.23 -38.62 2.09
CA ARG A 30 7.41 -39.08 1.32
C ARG A 30 8.03 -37.93 0.52
N ARG A 31 7.20 -37.09 -0.09
CA ARG A 31 7.65 -35.93 -0.87
C ARG A 31 8.26 -34.84 0.00
N LEU A 32 7.75 -34.63 1.21
CA LEU A 32 8.38 -33.76 2.22
C LEU A 32 9.80 -34.22 2.57
N SER A 33 9.99 -35.52 2.78
CA SER A 33 11.30 -36.10 3.07
C SER A 33 12.29 -35.95 1.90
N ASP A 34 11.81 -36.06 0.67
CA ASP A 34 12.66 -35.97 -0.53
C ASP A 34 13.02 -34.52 -0.89
N ALA A 35 12.10 -33.56 -0.66
CA ALA A 35 12.38 -32.14 -0.80
C ALA A 35 13.41 -31.66 0.25
N ALA A 36 13.32 -32.16 1.50
CA ALA A 36 14.27 -31.82 2.57
C ALA A 36 15.71 -32.34 2.33
N LYS A 37 15.89 -33.36 1.47
CA LYS A 37 17.22 -33.90 1.09
C LYS A 37 17.88 -33.09 -0.03
N GLN A 38 17.11 -32.32 -0.78
CA GLN A 38 17.61 -31.39 -1.77
C GLN A 38 17.85 -30.08 -1.00
N ASN A 39 19.06 -29.51 -1.04
CA ASN A 39 19.41 -28.23 -0.38
C ASN A 39 18.66 -27.06 -1.04
N ILE A 40 17.33 -27.09 -1.00
CA ILE A 40 16.42 -26.10 -1.55
C ILE A 40 16.26 -25.01 -0.50
N SER A 41 16.36 -23.74 -0.92
CA SER A 41 16.15 -22.61 -0.01
C SER A 41 14.71 -22.55 0.49
N ASN A 42 14.45 -21.91 1.63
CA ASN A 42 13.08 -21.79 2.17
C ASN A 42 12.10 -21.12 1.18
N ASP A 43 12.57 -20.18 0.36
CA ASP A 43 11.75 -19.48 -0.64
C ASP A 43 11.38 -20.40 -1.81
N GLU A 44 12.33 -21.22 -2.28
CA GLU A 44 12.07 -22.22 -3.32
C GLU A 44 11.16 -23.34 -2.80
N LEU A 45 11.29 -23.70 -1.52
CA LEU A 45 10.43 -24.67 -0.85
C LEU A 45 8.99 -24.13 -0.79
N ASP A 46 8.79 -22.87 -0.40
CA ASP A 46 7.46 -22.24 -0.34
C ASP A 46 6.81 -22.14 -1.74
N ILE A 47 7.58 -21.80 -2.77
CA ILE A 47 7.10 -21.83 -4.17
C ILE A 47 6.72 -23.25 -4.60
N PHE A 48 7.54 -24.25 -4.28
CA PHE A 48 7.29 -25.65 -4.60
C PHE A 48 6.02 -26.17 -3.93
N TRP A 49 5.87 -25.95 -2.62
CA TRP A 49 4.69 -26.39 -1.85
C TRP A 49 3.41 -25.71 -2.30
N ARG A 50 3.45 -24.40 -2.53
CA ARG A 50 2.26 -23.69 -3.01
C ARG A 50 1.89 -24.15 -4.43
N THR A 51 2.88 -24.51 -5.26
CA THR A 51 2.65 -25.10 -6.58
C THR A 51 2.06 -26.50 -6.50
N GLU A 52 2.46 -27.28 -5.51
CA GLU A 52 2.03 -28.66 -5.30
C GLU A 52 0.64 -28.77 -4.66
N ILE A 53 0.29 -27.86 -3.74
CA ILE A 53 -1.00 -27.83 -3.04
C ILE A 53 -2.10 -27.19 -3.88
N TYR A 54 -1.82 -26.09 -4.58
CA TYR A 54 -2.85 -25.33 -5.32
C TYR A 54 -2.80 -25.55 -6.83
N GLY A 55 -1.76 -26.19 -7.34
CA GLY A 55 -1.49 -26.31 -8.78
C GLY A 55 -0.88 -25.04 -9.39
N ARG A 56 -0.02 -25.22 -10.41
CA ARG A 56 0.69 -24.13 -11.12
C ARG A 56 -0.24 -23.01 -11.61
N ASP A 57 -1.43 -23.36 -12.07
CA ASP A 57 -2.36 -22.38 -12.65
C ASP A 57 -3.01 -21.47 -11.59
N VAL A 58 -3.34 -22.01 -10.41
CA VAL A 58 -3.84 -21.19 -9.29
C VAL A 58 -2.75 -20.25 -8.82
N MET A 59 -1.51 -20.74 -8.69
CA MET A 59 -0.37 -19.90 -8.32
C MET A 59 -0.11 -18.76 -9.31
N ARG A 60 -0.13 -19.05 -10.61
CA ARG A 60 0.03 -18.03 -11.66
C ARG A 60 -1.09 -16.98 -11.58
N ARG A 61 -2.34 -17.41 -11.39
CA ARG A 61 -3.49 -16.50 -11.26
C ARG A 61 -3.40 -15.65 -9.99
N THR A 62 -3.00 -16.23 -8.86
CA THR A 62 -2.84 -15.50 -7.59
C THR A 62 -1.73 -14.45 -7.69
N LEU A 63 -0.58 -14.77 -8.29
CA LEU A 63 0.50 -13.81 -8.50
C LEU A 63 0.11 -12.69 -9.47
N MET A 64 -0.64 -13.01 -10.53
CA MET A 64 -1.19 -12.01 -11.44
C MET A 64 -2.18 -11.08 -10.75
N LEU A 65 -3.06 -11.62 -9.91
CA LEU A 65 -4.00 -10.84 -9.11
C LEU A 65 -3.28 -9.94 -8.11
N ASP A 66 -2.30 -10.47 -7.38
CA ASP A 66 -1.50 -9.69 -6.42
C ASP A 66 -0.78 -8.53 -7.11
N LYS A 67 -0.14 -8.79 -8.25
CA LYS A 67 0.48 -7.73 -9.07
C LYS A 67 -0.55 -6.69 -9.51
N TRP A 68 -1.68 -7.13 -10.07
CA TRP A 68 -2.72 -6.22 -10.54
C TRP A 68 -3.28 -5.34 -9.42
N VAL A 69 -3.50 -5.91 -8.23
CA VAL A 69 -3.93 -5.19 -7.04
C VAL A 69 -2.89 -4.14 -6.63
N LYS A 70 -1.60 -4.51 -6.58
CA LYS A 70 -0.49 -3.60 -6.26
C LYS A 70 -0.40 -2.45 -7.27
N ASP A 71 -0.52 -2.74 -8.56
CA ASP A 71 -0.50 -1.73 -9.62
C ASP A 71 -1.67 -0.74 -9.44
N LYS A 72 -2.87 -1.24 -9.10
CA LYS A 72 -4.03 -0.37 -8.83
C LYS A 72 -3.91 0.47 -7.58
N PHE A 73 -3.30 -0.05 -6.52
CA PHE A 73 -2.98 0.75 -5.33
C PHE A 73 -1.97 1.85 -5.65
N SER A 74 -0.91 1.53 -6.40
CA SER A 74 0.09 2.51 -6.82
C SER A 74 -0.52 3.62 -7.68
N GLU A 75 -1.32 3.27 -8.70
CA GLU A 75 -2.06 4.24 -9.53
C GLU A 75 -2.94 5.17 -8.67
N ALA A 76 -3.69 4.60 -7.72
CA ALA A 76 -4.57 5.37 -6.83
C ALA A 76 -3.77 6.32 -5.92
N ASN A 77 -2.65 5.87 -5.36
CA ASN A 77 -1.78 6.67 -4.50
C ASN A 77 -1.17 7.85 -5.26
N ILE A 78 -0.71 7.63 -6.50
CA ILE A 78 -0.18 8.71 -7.36
C ILE A 78 -1.30 9.71 -7.68
N ALA A 79 -2.48 9.23 -8.05
CA ALA A 79 -3.63 10.09 -8.34
C ALA A 79 -4.04 10.94 -7.14
N MET A 80 -4.03 10.36 -5.94
CA MET A 80 -4.28 11.06 -4.68
C MET A 80 -3.28 12.19 -4.45
N ILE A 81 -1.99 11.93 -4.62
CA ILE A 81 -0.92 12.91 -4.43
C ILE A 81 -1.06 14.07 -5.43
N HIS A 82 -1.30 13.75 -6.71
CA HIS A 82 -1.53 14.75 -7.74
C HIS A 82 -2.80 15.57 -7.48
N PHE A 83 -3.88 14.94 -7.03
CA PHE A 83 -5.10 15.61 -6.64
C PHE A 83 -4.84 16.63 -5.53
N ILE A 84 -4.12 16.25 -4.47
CA ILE A 84 -3.79 17.18 -3.37
C ILE A 84 -2.91 18.33 -3.82
N LYS A 85 -1.89 18.07 -4.65
CA LYS A 85 -1.07 19.14 -5.23
C LYS A 85 -1.93 20.16 -5.98
N TYR A 86 -2.91 19.69 -6.76
CA TYR A 86 -3.86 20.56 -7.45
C TYR A 86 -4.79 21.30 -6.49
N VAL A 87 -5.35 20.60 -5.50
CA VAL A 87 -6.23 21.17 -4.47
C VAL A 87 -5.54 22.30 -3.70
N LEU A 88 -4.28 22.12 -3.31
CA LEU A 88 -3.50 23.15 -2.64
C LEU A 88 -3.32 24.38 -3.52
N LYS A 89 -2.98 24.19 -4.79
CA LYS A 89 -2.88 25.29 -5.76
C LYS A 89 -4.23 26.00 -5.95
N MET A 90 -5.33 25.25 -6.07
CA MET A 90 -6.68 25.82 -6.17
C MET A 90 -7.03 26.70 -4.97
N LYS A 91 -6.60 26.30 -3.78
CA LYS A 91 -6.77 27.05 -2.53
C LYS A 91 -5.90 28.30 -2.50
N GLU A 92 -4.59 28.16 -2.75
CA GLU A 92 -3.59 29.23 -2.71
C GLU A 92 -3.92 30.34 -3.72
N ASP A 93 -4.27 29.97 -4.95
CA ASP A 93 -4.60 30.90 -6.03
C ASP A 93 -6.05 31.43 -5.97
N ASN A 94 -6.84 31.00 -4.97
CA ASN A 94 -8.28 31.29 -4.84
C ASN A 94 -9.09 31.00 -6.12
N ILE A 95 -8.67 30.01 -6.92
CA ILE A 95 -9.33 29.68 -8.20
C ILE A 95 -10.77 29.22 -7.99
N TYR A 96 -11.06 28.55 -6.87
CA TYR A 96 -12.42 28.11 -6.53
C TYR A 96 -13.43 29.28 -6.51
N GLN A 97 -13.00 30.49 -6.13
CA GLN A 97 -13.86 31.68 -6.18
C GLN A 97 -14.16 32.13 -7.60
N GLN A 98 -13.17 32.02 -8.49
CA GLN A 98 -13.29 32.40 -9.91
C GLN A 98 -14.26 31.49 -10.67
N ILE A 99 -14.36 30.21 -10.26
CA ILE A 99 -15.30 29.25 -10.83
C ILE A 99 -16.65 29.19 -10.08
N GLY A 100 -16.91 30.17 -9.21
CA GLY A 100 -18.25 30.42 -8.65
C GLY A 100 -18.51 29.87 -7.25
N TYR A 101 -17.51 29.32 -6.55
CA TYR A 101 -17.68 28.84 -5.17
C TYR A 101 -17.35 29.92 -4.15
N SER A 102 -18.24 30.16 -3.20
CA SER A 102 -18.03 31.15 -2.14
C SER A 102 -17.00 30.70 -1.09
N LYS A 103 -16.88 29.39 -0.87
CA LYS A 103 -15.96 28.78 0.09
C LYS A 103 -15.21 27.63 -0.57
N PHE A 104 -14.01 27.39 -0.09
CA PHE A 104 -13.17 26.30 -0.59
C PHE A 104 -13.76 24.93 -0.25
N GLU A 105 -14.35 24.81 0.94
CA GLU A 105 -15.00 23.59 1.42
C GLU A 105 -16.19 23.19 0.53
N ASP A 106 -16.96 24.16 0.03
CA ASP A 106 -18.08 23.93 -0.89
C ASP A 106 -17.57 23.33 -2.22
N TRP A 107 -16.44 23.86 -2.71
CA TRP A 107 -15.79 23.34 -3.92
C TRP A 107 -15.29 21.91 -3.73
N ILE A 108 -14.65 21.60 -2.60
CA ILE A 108 -14.22 20.23 -2.27
C ILE A 108 -15.41 19.28 -2.15
N GLN A 109 -16.47 19.69 -1.44
CA GLN A 109 -17.65 18.86 -1.25
C GLN A 109 -18.33 18.52 -2.58
N ASN A 110 -18.32 19.44 -3.55
CA ASN A 110 -18.83 19.19 -4.90
C ASN A 110 -18.05 18.10 -5.66
N HIS A 111 -16.81 17.81 -5.27
CA HIS A 111 -16.01 16.70 -5.82
C HIS A 111 -16.26 15.37 -5.09
N GLY A 112 -17.18 15.33 -4.11
CA GLY A 112 -17.53 14.11 -3.40
C GLY A 112 -16.50 13.63 -2.39
N ILE A 113 -15.53 14.48 -2.02
CA ILE A 113 -14.45 14.15 -1.08
C ILE A 113 -14.68 14.91 0.24
N SER A 114 -14.46 14.23 1.36
CA SER A 114 -14.58 14.87 2.67
C SER A 114 -13.38 15.78 2.97
N MET A 115 -13.60 16.88 3.70
CA MET A 115 -12.51 17.73 4.15
C MET A 115 -11.51 16.98 5.05
N SER A 116 -11.95 15.98 5.82
CA SER A 116 -11.05 15.14 6.62
C SER A 116 -10.09 14.35 5.72
N THR A 117 -10.58 13.81 4.61
CA THR A 117 -9.76 13.12 3.61
C THR A 117 -8.74 14.06 2.97
N VAL A 118 -9.18 15.26 2.57
CA VAL A 118 -8.29 16.28 2.00
C VAL A 118 -7.19 16.67 2.97
N ASN A 119 -7.55 16.96 4.23
CA ASN A 119 -6.58 17.33 5.27
C ASN A 119 -5.59 16.20 5.53
N ASN A 120 -6.05 14.95 5.54
CA ASN A 120 -5.19 13.79 5.75
C ASN A 120 -4.16 13.64 4.62
N TRP A 121 -4.62 13.69 3.37
CA TRP A 121 -3.73 13.57 2.22
C TRP A 121 -2.82 14.79 2.07
N GLN A 122 -3.28 15.98 2.45
CA GLN A 122 -2.47 17.19 2.54
C GLN A 122 -1.29 16.99 3.48
N LYS A 123 -1.50 16.43 4.67
CA LYS A 123 -0.40 16.17 5.61
C LYS A 123 0.64 15.20 5.04
N ILE A 124 0.20 14.11 4.41
CA ILE A 124 1.11 13.18 3.73
C ILE A 124 1.95 13.91 2.68
N TYR A 125 1.29 14.73 1.85
CA TYR A 125 1.97 15.50 0.81
C TYR A 125 2.97 16.51 1.39
N GLU A 126 2.59 17.24 2.43
CA GLU A 126 3.46 18.24 3.06
C GLU A 126 4.67 17.58 3.73
N VAL A 127 4.45 16.53 4.52
CA VAL A 127 5.52 15.87 5.27
C VAL A 127 6.46 15.11 4.34
N PHE A 128 5.95 14.12 3.60
CA PHE A 128 6.83 13.24 2.84
C PHE A 128 7.35 13.89 1.56
N ILE A 129 6.52 14.66 0.84
CA ILE A 129 6.95 15.23 -0.44
C ILE A 129 7.61 16.60 -0.24
N LYS A 130 6.97 17.54 0.47
CA LYS A 130 7.54 18.89 0.61
C LYS A 130 8.71 18.94 1.61
N CYS A 131 8.58 18.32 2.78
CA CYS A 131 9.65 18.37 3.80
C CYS A 131 10.78 17.38 3.51
N HIS A 132 10.45 16.12 3.23
CA HIS A 132 11.45 15.04 3.05
C HIS A 132 11.85 14.79 1.58
N GLY A 133 11.18 15.42 0.62
CA GLY A 133 11.59 15.37 -0.79
C GLY A 133 11.38 14.01 -1.48
N PHE A 134 10.46 13.18 -0.99
CA PHE A 134 10.05 11.96 -1.70
C PHE A 134 9.23 12.30 -2.94
N THR A 135 9.31 11.43 -3.94
CA THR A 135 8.50 11.49 -5.16
C THR A 135 7.17 10.77 -4.96
N PRO A 136 6.13 11.12 -5.75
CA PRO A 136 4.88 10.37 -5.74
C PRO A 136 5.07 8.89 -6.02
N GLU A 137 6.00 8.54 -6.91
CA GLU A 137 6.31 7.17 -7.31
C GLU A 137 6.90 6.37 -6.14
N GLU A 138 7.84 6.94 -5.38
CA GLU A 138 8.41 6.32 -4.18
C GLU A 138 7.33 6.05 -3.13
N LEU A 139 6.40 6.99 -2.92
CA LEU A 139 5.32 6.82 -1.94
C LEU A 139 4.22 5.87 -2.40
N SER A 140 4.09 5.67 -3.72
CA SER A 140 2.97 4.93 -4.31
C SER A 140 2.91 3.47 -3.89
N MET A 141 4.03 2.89 -3.49
CA MET A 141 4.12 1.48 -3.12
C MET A 141 3.67 1.18 -1.68
N TYR A 142 3.46 2.20 -0.85
CA TYR A 142 3.11 2.05 0.55
C TYR A 142 1.61 2.21 0.80
N ASP A 143 1.10 1.49 1.80
CA ASP A 143 -0.29 1.65 2.26
C ASP A 143 -0.45 3.02 2.94
N ILE A 144 -1.37 3.84 2.42
CA ILE A 144 -1.71 5.17 2.97
C ILE A 144 -2.04 5.09 4.47
N LYS A 145 -2.71 4.04 4.94
CA LYS A 145 -3.02 3.90 6.37
C LYS A 145 -1.76 3.76 7.20
N LYS A 146 -0.77 3.02 6.71
CA LYS A 146 0.52 2.84 7.37
C LYS A 146 1.38 4.11 7.30
N LEU A 147 1.35 4.83 6.18
CA LEU A 147 1.95 6.17 6.09
C LEU A 147 1.36 7.11 7.16
N ASN A 148 0.04 7.06 7.38
CA ASN A 148 -0.60 7.84 8.45
C ASN A 148 -0.23 7.39 9.87
N ILE A 149 0.20 6.13 10.07
CA ILE A 149 0.65 5.66 11.37
C ILE A 149 2.02 6.26 11.70
N ILE A 150 2.95 6.30 10.74
CA ILE A 150 4.29 6.84 10.96
C ILE A 150 4.35 8.37 10.85
N LEU A 151 3.33 9.00 10.26
CA LEU A 151 3.25 10.44 10.03
C LEU A 151 3.64 11.29 11.26
N PRO A 152 3.15 11.03 12.49
CA PRO A 152 3.48 11.86 13.64
C PRO A 152 4.98 11.85 14.00
N LEU A 153 5.68 10.76 13.68
CA LEU A 153 7.13 10.64 13.88
C LEU A 153 7.87 11.37 12.75
N ALA A 154 7.43 11.21 11.50
CA ALA A 154 8.00 11.90 10.35
C ALA A 154 7.78 13.43 10.37
N GLU A 155 6.79 13.92 11.13
CA GLU A 155 6.53 15.34 11.40
C GLU A 155 7.53 15.98 12.38
N MET A 156 8.31 15.18 13.12
CA MET A 156 9.26 15.71 14.09
C MET A 156 10.47 16.34 13.38
N GLU A 157 10.82 17.58 13.76
CA GLU A 157 11.91 18.35 13.13
C GLU A 157 13.28 17.65 13.18
N THR A 158 13.49 16.75 14.14
CA THR A 158 14.72 16.00 14.34
C THR A 158 14.86 14.80 13.40
N VAL A 159 13.78 14.40 12.73
CA VAL A 159 13.76 13.20 11.86
C VAL A 159 14.24 13.58 10.47
N THR A 160 15.26 12.89 9.97
CA THR A 160 15.81 13.11 8.62
C THR A 160 15.12 12.22 7.59
N LYS A 161 15.36 12.51 6.30
CA LYS A 161 14.86 11.67 5.19
C LYS A 161 15.28 10.21 5.35
N GLU A 162 16.54 9.96 5.72
CA GLU A 162 17.09 8.61 5.91
C GLU A 162 16.34 7.87 7.03
N ARG A 163 16.02 8.56 8.13
CA ARG A 163 15.21 7.96 9.19
C ARG A 163 13.80 7.65 8.70
N VAL A 164 13.21 8.47 7.84
CA VAL A 164 11.91 8.16 7.23
C VAL A 164 11.99 6.95 6.30
N GLU A 165 13.08 6.77 5.56
CA GLU A 165 13.31 5.56 4.74
C GLU A 165 13.38 4.29 5.61
N GLU A 166 14.02 4.37 6.78
CA GLU A 166 14.02 3.27 7.76
C GLU A 166 12.58 2.96 8.26
N LEU A 167 11.75 3.98 8.46
CA LEU A 167 10.33 3.79 8.81
C LEU A 167 9.53 3.15 7.67
N PHE A 168 9.88 3.40 6.42
CA PHE A 168 9.24 2.75 5.28
C PHE A 168 9.54 1.25 5.23
N GLU A 169 10.73 0.82 5.63
CA GLU A 169 11.00 -0.61 5.78
C GLU A 169 10.07 -1.24 6.83
N LEU A 170 9.87 -0.58 7.99
CA LEU A 170 8.93 -1.06 9.01
C LEU A 170 7.50 -1.20 8.48
N ILE A 171 7.06 -0.27 7.64
CA ILE A 171 5.73 -0.31 6.99
C ILE A 171 5.55 -1.58 6.15
N LEU A 172 6.59 -2.05 5.47
CA LEU A 172 6.52 -3.24 4.60
C LEU A 172 6.36 -4.53 5.39
N PHE A 173 6.97 -4.62 6.57
CA PHE A 173 7.05 -5.87 7.33
C PHE A 173 6.10 -5.96 8.54
N MET A 174 5.65 -4.83 9.10
CA MET A 174 4.82 -4.84 10.32
C MET A 174 3.32 -4.78 10.04
N GLY A 175 2.53 -5.45 10.88
CA GLY A 175 1.08 -5.27 10.94
C GLY A 175 0.71 -3.88 11.46
N GLU A 176 -0.50 -3.38 11.14
CA GLU A 176 -0.93 -2.04 11.56
C GLU A 176 -0.88 -1.83 13.09
N SER A 177 -1.28 -2.84 13.88
CA SER A 177 -1.28 -2.76 15.35
C SER A 177 0.13 -2.63 15.91
N ASP A 178 1.05 -3.48 15.46
CA ASP A 178 2.43 -3.49 15.94
C ASP A 178 3.16 -2.23 15.52
N LEU A 179 2.92 -1.77 14.28
CA LEU A 179 3.48 -0.50 13.78
C LEU A 179 3.02 0.68 14.65
N ARG A 180 1.74 0.72 15.06
CA ARG A 180 1.23 1.77 15.95
C ARG A 180 1.89 1.75 17.33
N LEU A 181 2.19 0.57 17.86
CA LEU A 181 2.88 0.45 19.15
C LEU A 181 4.33 0.91 19.03
N SER A 182 5.04 0.42 18.02
CA SER A 182 6.44 0.79 17.76
C SER A 182 6.61 2.30 17.56
N VAL A 183 5.77 2.94 16.73
CA VAL A 183 5.83 4.40 16.52
C VAL A 183 5.55 5.17 17.82
N LYS A 184 4.62 4.71 18.68
CA LYS A 184 4.34 5.35 19.97
C LYS A 184 5.53 5.29 20.92
N GLU A 185 6.18 4.14 20.99
CA GLU A 185 7.38 3.94 21.81
C GLU A 185 8.52 4.84 21.31
N GLU A 186 8.72 4.91 20.00
CA GLU A 186 9.76 5.72 19.40
C GLU A 186 9.54 7.22 19.65
N ILE A 187 8.32 7.73 19.46
CA ILE A 187 7.99 9.14 19.78
C ILE A 187 8.31 9.44 21.25
N ALA A 188 7.97 8.53 22.18
CA ALA A 188 8.26 8.72 23.60
C ALA A 188 9.77 8.78 23.89
N LEU A 189 10.56 7.95 23.21
CA LEU A 189 12.03 7.97 23.31
C LEU A 189 12.60 9.27 22.75
N THR A 190 12.24 9.66 21.53
CA THR A 190 12.75 10.89 20.89
C THR A 190 12.42 12.15 21.70
N LEU A 191 11.20 12.25 22.25
CA LEU A 191 10.82 13.38 23.12
C LEU A 191 11.63 13.39 24.42
N SER A 192 11.94 12.23 24.99
CA SER A 192 12.76 12.12 26.21
C SER A 192 14.21 12.55 25.96
N GLU A 193 14.78 12.18 24.80
CA GLU A 193 16.13 12.57 24.39
C GLU A 193 16.25 14.08 24.16
N VAL A 194 15.28 14.69 23.46
CA VAL A 194 15.24 16.14 23.23
C VAL A 194 15.15 16.91 24.55
N ALA A 195 14.34 16.42 25.50
CA ALA A 195 14.20 17.02 26.82
C ALA A 195 15.51 16.99 27.63
N ASN A 196 16.24 15.87 27.60
CA ASN A 196 17.52 15.72 28.29
C ASN A 196 18.64 16.58 27.66
N ASN A 197 18.63 16.72 26.33
CA ASN A 197 19.62 17.54 25.62
C ASN A 197 19.39 19.05 25.76
N SER A 198 18.18 19.49 26.15
CA SER A 198 17.84 20.90 26.37
C SER A 198 18.18 21.40 27.79
N GLN A 199 18.62 20.52 28.69
CA GLN A 199 18.97 20.84 30.09
C GLN A 199 20.49 20.92 30.34
N ASN A 200 21.32 20.58 29.35
CA ASN A 200 22.78 20.69 29.38
C ASN A 200 23.25 21.90 28.57
#